data_AF-A0A060BM61-F1
#
_entry.id   AF-A0A060BM61-F1
#
_cell.length_a   1.000
_cell.length_b   1.000
_cell.length_c   1.000
_cell.angle_alpha   90.00
_cell.angle_beta   90.00
_cell.angle_gamma   90.00
#
_symmetry.space_group_name_H-M   'P 1'
#
loop_
_entity.id
_entity.type
_entity.pdbx_description
1 polymer ?
#
loop_
_entity_poly.entity_id
_entity_poly.type
_entity_poly.pdbx_seq_one_letter_code
_entity_poly.pdbx_strand_id
1 'polypeptide(L)'
;FPGITNTLLTLDSNFRLPFYRDWVLAMGLRSVSKESIWNTLSKGGPDNSGRGRAVTIVIGGARESLEAQPGTLRLILKGRKGFVKMALRTGADLVPVIGFGENDLYDQLSPKTHPMVHKITNV
;
A
#
# COMPACT_ATOMS: atom_id res chain seq x y z
N PHE A 1 0.11 -14.03 -12.32
CA PHE A 1 0.00 -13.62 -13.72
C PHE A 1 1.30 -13.93 -14.44
N PRO A 2 1.31 -14.82 -15.45
CA PRO A 2 2.53 -15.13 -16.19
C PRO A 2 3.09 -13.87 -16.86
N GLY A 3 4.41 -13.66 -16.81
CA GLY A 3 5.08 -12.53 -17.46
C GLY A 3 4.94 -11.16 -16.78
N ILE A 4 4.26 -11.06 -15.62
CA ILE A 4 4.18 -9.82 -14.83
C ILE A 4 5.02 -9.94 -13.57
N THR A 5 5.98 -9.03 -13.41
CA THR A 5 6.70 -8.85 -12.15
C THR A 5 6.00 -7.79 -11.31
N ASN A 6 5.38 -8.23 -10.22
CA ASN A 6 4.73 -7.39 -9.25
C ASN A 6 5.73 -6.85 -8.21
N THR A 7 5.52 -5.63 -7.72
CA THR A 7 6.34 -4.99 -6.70
C THR A 7 5.44 -4.42 -5.61
N LEU A 8 5.63 -4.88 -4.37
CA LEU A 8 4.91 -4.35 -3.22
C LEU A 8 5.48 -2.97 -2.83
N LEU A 9 4.59 -2.00 -2.65
CA LEU A 9 4.98 -0.65 -2.25
C LEU A 9 4.75 -0.42 -0.77
N THR A 10 5.67 0.32 -0.15
CA THR A 10 5.63 0.67 1.27
C THR A 10 5.88 2.16 1.49
N LEU A 11 5.67 2.63 2.72
CA LEU A 11 5.83 4.04 3.08
C LEU A 11 7.24 4.54 2.77
N ASP A 12 7.34 5.76 2.24
CA ASP A 12 8.61 6.38 1.88
C ASP A 12 9.57 6.50 3.06
N SER A 13 9.03 6.68 4.28
CA SER A 13 9.79 6.72 5.53
C SER A 13 10.68 5.49 5.76
N ASN A 14 10.31 4.33 5.22
CA ASN A 14 11.10 3.10 5.33
C ASN A 14 12.44 3.19 4.60
N PHE A 15 12.61 4.15 3.68
CA PHE A 15 13.84 4.34 2.92
C PHE A 15 14.76 5.42 3.50
N ARG A 16 14.43 6.03 4.65
CA ARG A 16 15.24 7.10 5.27
C ARG A 16 16.42 6.59 6.09
N LEU A 17 16.32 5.39 6.66
CA LEU A 17 17.37 4.79 7.48
C LEU A 17 18.24 3.87 6.61
N PRO A 18 19.57 4.06 6.51
CA PRO A 18 20.41 3.42 5.50
C PRO A 18 20.39 1.88 5.54
N PHE A 19 20.56 1.25 6.71
CA PHE A 19 20.54 -0.21 6.82
C PHE A 19 19.15 -0.83 6.59
N TYR A 20 18.12 -0.18 7.12
CA TYR A 20 16.75 -0.64 6.95
C TYR A 20 16.28 -0.49 5.49
N ARG A 21 16.65 0.62 4.84
CA ARG A 21 16.45 0.88 3.43
C ARG A 21 17.00 -0.26 2.58
N ASP A 22 18.25 -0.65 2.81
CA ASP A 22 18.90 -1.68 2.00
C ASP A 22 18.23 -3.04 2.19
N TRP A 23 17.77 -3.34 3.42
CA TRP A 23 16.95 -4.51 3.70
C TRP A 23 15.62 -4.50 2.94
N VAL A 24 14.90 -3.38 2.97
CA VAL A 24 13.62 -3.20 2.26
C VAL A 24 13.81 -3.33 0.75
N LEU A 25 14.88 -2.76 0.19
CA LEU A 25 15.23 -2.87 -1.22
C LEU A 25 15.64 -4.30 -1.60
N ALA A 26 16.39 -5.00 -0.75
CA ALA A 26 16.79 -6.39 -0.98
C ALA A 26 15.59 -7.35 -1.02
N MET A 27 14.55 -7.08 -0.23
CA MET A 27 13.26 -7.77 -0.30
C MET A 27 12.42 -7.40 -1.55
N GLY A 28 12.93 -6.51 -2.40
CA GLY A 28 12.27 -6.09 -3.63
C GLY A 28 11.12 -5.11 -3.43
N LEU A 29 10.96 -4.52 -2.24
CA LEU A 29 9.96 -3.47 -2.01
C LEU A 29 10.42 -2.13 -2.59
N ARG A 30 9.44 -1.26 -2.88
CA ARG A 30 9.70 0.12 -3.32
C ARG A 30 8.84 1.12 -2.56
N SER A 31 9.18 2.40 -2.68
CA SER A 31 8.39 3.48 -2.10
C SER A 31 7.04 3.63 -2.82
N VAL A 32 6.00 3.98 -2.07
CA VAL A 32 4.67 4.35 -2.59
C VAL A 32 4.63 5.78 -3.16
N SER A 33 5.79 6.44 -3.30
CA SER A 33 5.89 7.77 -3.90
C SER A 33 5.45 7.77 -5.37
N LYS A 34 4.92 8.92 -5.80
CA LYS A 34 4.41 9.12 -7.15
C LYS A 34 5.49 8.83 -8.21
N GLU A 35 6.71 9.24 -7.94
CA GLU A 35 7.88 9.11 -8.80
C GLU A 35 8.28 7.63 -8.92
N SER A 36 8.26 6.88 -7.82
CA SER A 36 8.58 5.45 -7.82
C SER A 36 7.56 4.64 -8.62
N ILE A 37 6.27 4.93 -8.42
CA ILE A 37 5.21 4.28 -9.17
C ILE A 37 5.32 4.61 -10.67
N TRP A 38 5.47 5.90 -11.01
CA TRP A 38 5.63 6.34 -12.39
C TRP A 38 6.81 5.65 -13.06
N ASN A 39 7.99 5.67 -12.45
CA ASN A 39 9.18 5.06 -13.03
C ASN A 39 9.02 3.55 -13.19
N THR A 40 8.38 2.86 -12.24
CA THR A 40 8.14 1.42 -12.35
C THR A 40 7.19 1.07 -13.49
N LEU A 41 6.11 1.84 -13.65
CA LEU A 41 5.07 1.58 -14.65
C LEU A 41 5.36 2.14 -16.05
N SER A 42 6.27 3.12 -16.18
CA SER A 42 6.59 3.74 -17.48
C SER A 42 7.99 3.42 -18.00
N LYS A 43 8.92 3.07 -17.11
CA LYS A 43 10.34 2.86 -17.44
C LYS A 43 10.89 1.53 -16.93
N GLY A 44 10.08 0.73 -16.24
CA GLY A 44 10.49 -0.59 -15.78
C GLY A 44 10.40 -1.65 -16.90
N GLY A 45 10.67 -2.90 -16.52
CA GLY A 45 10.60 -4.03 -17.45
C GLY A 45 11.88 -4.19 -18.28
N PRO A 46 12.01 -5.28 -19.06
CA PRO A 46 13.25 -5.61 -19.78
C PRO A 46 13.61 -4.60 -20.88
N ASP A 47 12.62 -3.94 -21.48
CA ASP A 47 12.77 -2.99 -22.59
C ASP A 47 12.59 -1.52 -22.16
N ASN A 48 12.57 -1.25 -20.84
CA ASN A 48 12.27 0.06 -20.26
C ASN A 48 10.95 0.69 -20.74
N SER A 49 9.99 -0.11 -21.24
CA SER A 49 8.69 0.39 -21.69
C SER A 49 7.62 0.42 -20.58
N GLY A 50 7.96 -0.08 -19.39
CA GLY A 50 7.00 -0.33 -18.30
C GLY A 50 6.23 -1.64 -18.43
N ARG A 51 6.26 -2.29 -19.61
CA ARG A 51 5.52 -3.54 -19.85
C ARG A 51 6.05 -4.67 -18.98
N GLY A 52 5.13 -5.54 -18.54
CA GLY A 52 5.43 -6.65 -17.63
C GLY A 52 5.70 -6.20 -16.19
N ARG A 53 5.48 -4.94 -15.83
CA ARG A 53 5.57 -4.45 -14.46
C ARG A 53 4.20 -4.19 -13.87
N ALA A 54 4.05 -4.54 -12.59
CA ALA A 54 2.91 -4.16 -11.77
C ALA A 54 3.40 -3.63 -10.42
N VAL A 55 2.58 -2.80 -9.80
CA VAL A 55 2.78 -2.37 -8.42
C VAL A 55 1.57 -2.76 -7.58
N THR A 56 1.81 -3.17 -6.35
CA THR A 56 0.76 -3.42 -5.36
C THR A 56 0.81 -2.34 -4.30
N ILE A 57 -0.33 -1.71 -4.07
CA ILE A 57 -0.51 -0.67 -3.06
C ILE A 57 -1.55 -1.19 -2.08
N VAL A 58 -1.18 -1.28 -0.81
CA VAL A 58 -2.15 -1.52 0.26
C VAL A 58 -2.87 -0.21 0.53
N ILE A 59 -4.14 -0.13 0.12
CA ILE A 59 -4.94 1.09 0.21
C ILE A 59 -5.60 1.12 1.60
N GLY A 60 -4.83 1.55 2.59
CA GLY A 60 -5.26 1.66 3.98
C GLY A 60 -4.13 2.26 4.81
N GLY A 61 -4.47 2.97 5.87
CA GLY A 61 -3.51 3.45 6.86
C GLY A 61 -3.88 2.99 8.25
N ALA A 62 -3.08 3.42 9.24
CA ALA A 62 -3.33 3.15 10.66
C ALA A 62 -4.77 3.49 11.10
N ARG A 63 -5.40 4.48 10.46
CA ARG A 63 -6.76 4.93 10.78
C ARG A 63 -7.84 3.89 10.45
N GLU A 64 -7.70 3.14 9.36
CA GLU A 64 -8.59 2.00 9.08
C GLU A 64 -8.37 0.85 10.05
N SER A 65 -7.12 0.60 10.43
CA SER A 65 -6.74 -0.42 11.43
C SER A 65 -7.03 -0.02 12.87
N LEU A 66 -7.43 1.23 13.15
CA LEU A 66 -7.83 1.68 14.49
C LEU A 66 -9.32 1.56 14.74
N GLU A 67 -10.09 1.55 13.67
CA GLU A 67 -11.54 1.51 13.72
C GLU A 67 -12.09 0.19 13.14
N ALA A 68 -11.23 -0.82 12.90
CA ALA A 68 -11.68 -2.13 12.46
C ALA A 68 -12.39 -2.83 13.62
N GLN A 69 -13.51 -3.47 13.30
CA GLN A 69 -14.34 -4.20 14.26
C GLN A 69 -14.58 -5.60 13.69
N PRO A 70 -14.54 -6.65 14.53
CA PRO A 70 -14.86 -8.01 14.09
C PRO A 70 -16.17 -8.05 13.29
N GLY A 71 -16.19 -8.83 12.20
CA GLY A 71 -17.35 -8.94 11.30
C GLY A 71 -17.61 -7.74 10.38
N THR A 72 -16.76 -6.70 10.36
CA THR A 72 -16.92 -5.55 9.44
C THR A 72 -15.64 -5.29 8.63
N LEU A 73 -15.76 -5.00 7.33
CA LEU A 73 -14.66 -4.54 6.48
C LEU A 73 -14.97 -3.13 5.96
N ARG A 74 -14.42 -2.10 6.61
CA ARG A 74 -14.63 -0.70 6.20
C ARG A 74 -13.42 -0.18 5.44
N LEU A 75 -13.62 0.15 4.16
CA LEU A 75 -12.60 0.72 3.29
C LEU A 75 -12.77 2.24 3.16
N ILE A 76 -11.76 3.02 3.57
CA ILE A 76 -11.79 4.49 3.41
C ILE A 76 -11.10 4.87 2.09
N LEU A 77 -11.85 4.81 0.99
CA LEU A 77 -11.30 5.08 -0.35
C LEU A 77 -11.66 6.46 -0.92
N LYS A 78 -12.71 7.12 -0.40
CA LYS A 78 -13.32 8.32 -1.00
C LYS A 78 -12.32 9.47 -1.23
N GLY A 79 -11.34 9.63 -0.34
CA GLY A 79 -10.27 10.64 -0.44
C GLY A 79 -8.98 10.16 -1.10
N ARG A 80 -8.76 8.86 -1.24
CA ARG A 80 -7.46 8.27 -1.66
C ARG A 80 -7.44 7.95 -3.14
N LYS A 81 -7.45 8.99 -4.00
CA LYS A 81 -7.53 8.82 -5.46
C LYS A 81 -6.17 8.82 -6.18
N GLY A 82 -5.06 8.88 -5.45
CA GLY A 82 -3.71 9.01 -6.02
C GLY A 82 -3.33 7.85 -6.95
N PHE A 83 -3.59 6.62 -6.52
CA PHE A 83 -3.32 5.41 -7.32
C PHE A 83 -4.19 5.37 -8.59
N VAL A 84 -5.46 5.80 -8.51
CA VAL A 84 -6.35 5.90 -9.68
C VAL A 84 -5.82 6.92 -10.69
N LYS A 85 -5.43 8.11 -10.22
CA LYS A 85 -4.82 9.13 -11.08
C LYS A 85 -3.53 8.63 -11.74
N MET A 86 -2.76 7.78 -11.06
CA MET A 86 -1.54 7.21 -11.61
C MET A 86 -1.84 6.19 -12.70
N ALA A 87 -2.76 5.25 -12.43
CA ALA A 87 -3.21 4.26 -13.42
C ALA A 87 -3.70 4.91 -14.72
N LEU A 88 -4.51 5.97 -14.61
CA LEU A 88 -4.97 6.76 -15.77
C LEU A 88 -3.81 7.40 -16.56
N ARG A 89 -2.75 7.85 -15.89
CA ARG A 89 -1.60 8.49 -16.55
C ARG A 89 -0.65 7.49 -17.20
N THR A 90 -0.52 6.30 -16.64
CA THR A 90 0.39 5.26 -17.14
C THR A 90 -0.30 4.26 -18.06
N GLY A 91 -1.64 4.29 -18.15
CA GLY A 91 -2.43 3.28 -18.86
C GLY A 91 -2.42 1.91 -18.16
N ALA A 92 -2.10 1.87 -16.86
CA ALA A 92 -2.06 0.62 -16.11
C ALA A 92 -3.46 0.22 -15.67
N ASP A 93 -3.76 -1.08 -15.71
CA ASP A 93 -5.02 -1.62 -15.20
C ASP A 93 -5.09 -1.54 -13.68
N LEU A 94 -6.29 -1.21 -13.17
CA LEU A 94 -6.59 -1.28 -11.74
C LEU A 94 -7.21 -2.64 -11.43
N VAL A 95 -6.48 -3.47 -10.69
CA VAL A 95 -6.97 -4.76 -10.21
C VAL A 95 -7.28 -4.64 -8.72
N PRO A 96 -8.57 -4.57 -8.31
CA PRO A 96 -8.91 -4.57 -6.90
C PRO A 96 -8.66 -5.96 -6.31
N VAL A 97 -7.97 -6.00 -5.17
CA VAL A 97 -7.70 -7.23 -4.41
C VAL A 97 -8.22 -7.03 -2.99
N ILE A 98 -9.03 -7.95 -2.51
CA ILE A 98 -9.59 -7.95 -1.15
C ILE A 98 -9.23 -9.27 -0.49
N GLY A 99 -8.63 -9.21 0.71
CA GLY A 99 -8.47 -10.36 1.60
C GLY A 99 -9.61 -10.41 2.61
N PHE A 100 -10.13 -11.60 2.90
CA PHE A 100 -11.18 -11.84 3.90
C PHE A 100 -10.61 -12.59 5.11
N GLY A 101 -11.27 -12.45 6.27
CA GLY A 101 -10.91 -13.13 7.51
C GLY A 101 -9.81 -12.46 8.35
N GLU A 102 -9.17 -11.40 7.86
CA GLU A 102 -8.11 -10.68 8.61
C GLU A 102 -8.62 -10.09 9.94
N ASN A 103 -9.86 -9.57 9.95
CA ASN A 103 -10.47 -8.98 11.14
C ASN A 103 -10.95 -9.99 12.19
N ASP A 104 -10.96 -11.28 11.84
CA ASP A 104 -11.36 -12.36 12.75
C ASP A 104 -10.13 -13.05 13.40
N LEU A 105 -8.91 -12.65 12.99
CA LEU A 105 -7.64 -13.20 13.47
C LEU A 105 -7.08 -12.44 14.68
N TYR A 106 -7.39 -11.15 14.84
CA TYR A 106 -6.86 -10.31 15.91
C TYR A 106 -7.94 -9.41 16.51
N ASP A 107 -8.17 -9.52 17.82
CA ASP A 107 -8.98 -8.57 18.59
C ASP A 107 -8.24 -7.22 18.61
N GLN A 108 -8.65 -6.29 17.74
CA GLN A 108 -8.14 -4.91 17.80
C GLN A 108 -8.69 -4.24 19.06
N LEU A 109 -7.79 -3.65 19.86
CA LEU A 109 -8.15 -2.95 21.09
C LEU A 109 -9.22 -1.89 20.80
N SER A 110 -10.40 -2.07 21.38
CA SER A 110 -11.52 -1.18 21.11
C SER A 110 -11.15 0.27 21.50
N PRO A 111 -11.46 1.27 20.64
CA PRO A 111 -11.28 2.69 20.98
C PRO A 111 -12.05 3.12 22.23
N LYS A 112 -13.10 2.37 22.62
CA LYS A 112 -13.89 2.64 23.83
C LYS A 112 -13.17 2.23 25.12
N THR A 113 -12.22 1.31 25.03
CA THR A 113 -11.51 0.75 26.19
C THR A 113 -10.16 1.45 26.44
N HIS A 114 -9.54 2.01 25.39
CA HIS A 114 -8.22 2.67 25.47
C HIS A 114 -8.18 4.04 24.76
N PRO A 115 -8.82 5.08 25.31
CA PRO A 115 -8.94 6.40 24.67
C PRO A 115 -7.61 7.15 24.47
N MET A 116 -6.56 6.84 25.25
CA MET A 116 -5.26 7.48 25.09
C MET A 116 -4.49 7.02 23.86
N VAL A 117 -4.62 5.74 23.45
CA VAL A 117 -3.97 5.20 22.25
C VAL A 117 -4.55 5.86 20.99
N HIS A 118 -5.86 6.08 20.98
CA HIS A 118 -6.57 6.74 19.87
C HIS A 118 -6.20 8.24 19.70
N LYS A 119 -5.70 8.88 20.76
CA LYS A 119 -5.32 10.31 20.74
C LYS A 119 -3.93 10.55 20.16
N ILE A 120 -3.03 9.57 20.29
CA ILE A 120 -1.63 9.65 19.81
C ILE A 120 -1.53 9.35 18.31
N THR A 121 -2.43 8.53 17.76
CA THR A 121 -2.40 8.11 16.35
C THR A 121 -3.25 8.96 15.41
N ASN A 122 -3.96 9.98 15.93
CA ASN A 122 -4.75 10.96 15.16
C ASN A 122 -4.03 12.31 14.95
N VAL A 123 -2.74 12.38 15.22
CA VAL A 123 -1.87 13.53 14.93
C VAL A 123 -1.02 13.26 13.70
#